data_AF-A0A966XGQ7-F1
#
_entry.id   AF-A0A966XGQ7-F1
#
_cell.length_a   1.000
_cell.length_b   1.000
_cell.length_c   1.000
_cell.angle_alpha   90.00
_cell.angle_beta   90.00
_cell.angle_gamma   90.00
#
_symmetry.space_group_name_H-M   'P 1'
#
loop_
_entity.id
_entity.type
_entity.pdbx_description
1 polymer ?
#
loop_
_entity_poly.entity_id
_entity_poly.type
_entity_poly.pdbx_seq_one_letter_code
_entity_poly.pdbx_strand_id
1 'polypeptide(L)'
;MRCFARSESKETHRGKIGITVGVIGIVALAACGGGSSQSATDTPAVEESAPETTVGEPTTTTTTLPPILAPLTGLPVGAEVMRPALVVKIDNHPKARPQWGLNQADIVFEENVEMLTRFAAVFHTNDSDPVGPIRSGRKQDVDLLESFNAPL
;
A
#
# COMPACT_ATOMS: atom_id res chain seq x y z
N MET A 1 -56.32 -43.37 -11.29
CA MET A 1 -56.01 -43.32 -9.83
C MET A 1 -55.73 -41.89 -9.43
N ARG A 2 -56.61 -41.27 -8.62
CA ARG A 2 -56.38 -39.95 -8.00
C ARG A 2 -55.92 -40.20 -6.56
N CYS A 3 -54.78 -39.63 -6.16
CA CYS A 3 -54.44 -39.49 -4.74
C CYS A 3 -54.55 -38.02 -4.37
N PHE A 4 -55.41 -37.78 -3.39
CA PHE A 4 -55.70 -36.52 -2.74
C PHE A 4 -55.23 -36.71 -1.29
N ALA A 5 -54.29 -35.89 -0.81
CA ALA A 5 -54.12 -35.67 0.63
C ALA A 5 -53.29 -34.41 0.88
N ARG A 6 -54.04 -33.37 1.23
CA ARG A 6 -53.65 -32.15 1.93
C ARG A 6 -53.13 -32.47 3.32
N SER A 7 -52.12 -31.76 3.81
CA SER A 7 -52.00 -31.40 5.23
C SER A 7 -51.02 -30.25 5.42
N GLU A 8 -51.55 -29.12 5.90
CA GLU A 8 -50.80 -28.05 6.55
C GLU A 8 -50.82 -28.27 8.07
N SER A 9 -49.70 -28.08 8.76
CA SER A 9 -49.68 -27.64 10.17
C SER A 9 -48.38 -26.86 10.42
N LYS A 10 -48.43 -25.53 10.55
CA LYS A 10 -48.66 -24.73 11.76
C LYS A 10 -47.58 -24.79 12.85
N GLU A 11 -47.24 -23.57 13.28
CA GLU A 11 -46.73 -23.13 14.59
C GLU A 11 -45.21 -22.98 14.81
N THR A 12 -44.76 -21.74 14.54
CA THR A 12 -44.17 -20.80 15.51
C THR A 12 -43.50 -21.38 16.76
N HIS A 13 -42.17 -21.36 16.77
CA HIS A 13 -41.41 -21.34 18.02
C HIS A 13 -40.97 -19.92 18.36
N ARG A 14 -41.65 -19.36 19.37
CA ARG A 14 -41.21 -18.20 20.14
C ARG A 14 -40.05 -18.66 21.04
N GLY A 15 -38.95 -17.91 21.05
CA GLY A 15 -37.84 -18.11 21.98
C GLY A 15 -37.05 -16.83 22.14
N LYS A 16 -37.54 -15.93 23.00
CA LYS A 16 -36.79 -14.76 23.50
C LYS A 16 -36.02 -15.20 24.76
N ILE A 17 -34.70 -15.30 24.67
CA ILE A 17 -33.74 -15.40 25.80
C ILE A 17 -32.43 -14.87 25.21
N GLY A 18 -31.64 -13.95 25.76
CA GLY A 18 -31.59 -13.26 27.03
C GLY A 18 -30.32 -12.39 26.96
N ILE A 19 -30.39 -11.19 27.51
CA ILE A 19 -29.32 -10.18 27.54
C ILE A 19 -28.13 -10.70 28.34
N THR A 20 -26.90 -10.54 27.84
CA THR A 20 -25.71 -10.40 28.70
C THR A 20 -24.73 -9.44 28.03
N VAL A 21 -24.86 -8.17 28.40
CA VAL A 21 -23.98 -7.06 28.01
C VAL A 21 -22.86 -6.95 29.04
N GLY A 22 -21.62 -6.88 28.56
CA GLY A 22 -20.58 -5.96 29.07
C GLY A 22 -19.84 -6.38 30.34
N VAL A 23 -18.68 -7.03 30.16
CA VAL A 23 -17.59 -7.00 31.15
C VAL A 23 -16.98 -5.58 31.14
N ILE A 24 -17.23 -4.79 32.18
CA ILE A 24 -16.55 -3.50 32.40
C ILE A 24 -15.35 -3.77 33.31
N GLY A 25 -14.15 -3.74 32.72
CA GLY A 25 -12.87 -3.81 33.44
C GLY A 25 -12.52 -2.46 34.07
N ILE A 26 -12.27 -2.46 35.37
CA ILE A 26 -11.75 -1.32 36.12
C ILE A 26 -10.21 -1.37 36.02
N VAL A 27 -9.60 -0.39 35.35
CA VAL A 27 -8.15 -0.16 35.40
C VAL A 27 -7.91 1.11 36.21
N ALA A 28 -7.35 0.95 37.40
CA ALA A 28 -6.95 2.03 38.29
C ALA A 28 -5.55 2.54 37.91
N LEU A 29 -5.44 3.79 37.47
CA LEU A 29 -4.17 4.51 37.32
C LEU A 29 -3.92 5.33 38.59
N ALA A 30 -3.14 4.76 39.51
CA ALA A 30 -2.41 5.51 40.54
C ALA A 30 -1.16 6.11 39.86
N ALA A 31 -1.07 7.44 39.69
CA ALA A 31 -0.66 8.43 40.68
C ALA A 31 0.87 8.58 40.84
N CYS A 32 1.34 9.75 40.39
CA CYS A 32 2.26 10.68 41.06
C CYS A 32 3.79 10.56 40.92
N GLY A 33 4.38 11.74 40.64
CA GLY A 33 5.74 12.17 41.02
C GLY A 33 6.58 12.58 39.82
N GLY A 34 7.03 13.82 39.62
CA GLY A 34 7.03 15.04 40.45
C GLY A 34 8.15 15.99 39.95
N GLY A 35 7.99 17.30 40.16
CA GLY A 35 9.05 18.32 40.09
C GLY A 35 9.10 19.15 38.79
N SER A 36 8.37 20.26 38.66
CA SER A 36 8.66 21.63 39.18
C SER A 36 9.71 22.42 38.38
N SER A 37 9.19 23.45 37.69
CA SER A 37 9.68 24.83 37.55
C SER A 37 11.16 25.10 37.27
N GLN A 38 11.48 25.83 36.20
CA GLN A 38 11.86 27.26 36.29
C GLN A 38 12.01 27.91 34.90
N SER A 39 11.55 29.14 34.83
CA SER A 39 11.71 30.12 33.74
C SER A 39 13.11 30.74 33.79
N ALA A 40 13.74 31.03 32.64
CA ALA A 40 14.55 32.24 32.43
C ALA A 40 15.00 32.40 30.97
N THR A 41 14.63 33.54 30.42
CA THR A 41 15.21 34.31 29.31
C THR A 41 16.72 34.53 29.47
N ASP A 42 17.51 34.50 28.39
CA ASP A 42 18.35 35.64 27.96
C ASP A 42 19.23 35.36 26.70
N THR A 43 18.97 36.16 25.67
CA THR A 43 19.90 37.02 24.87
C THR A 43 21.20 36.43 24.24
N PRO A 44 21.51 36.76 22.95
CA PRO A 44 22.66 36.24 22.21
C PRO A 44 23.95 37.05 22.48
N ALA A 45 25.10 36.37 22.39
CA ALA A 45 26.41 37.00 22.33
C ALA A 45 27.22 36.43 21.15
N VAL A 46 27.65 37.36 20.30
CA VAL A 46 28.54 37.18 19.15
C VAL A 46 29.98 37.07 19.66
N GLU A 47 30.76 36.13 19.15
CA GLU A 47 32.23 36.18 19.24
C GLU A 47 32.88 35.84 17.89
N GLU A 48 33.81 36.74 17.56
CA GLU A 48 34.73 36.88 16.44
C GLU A 48 35.70 35.68 16.33
N SER A 49 36.01 35.22 15.11
CA SER A 49 37.20 34.39 14.88
C SER A 49 37.82 34.60 13.49
N ALA A 50 39.16 34.54 13.47
CA ALA A 50 40.10 35.05 12.49
C ALA A 50 40.15 34.31 11.13
N PRO A 51 40.78 34.88 10.08
CA PRO A 51 40.86 34.23 8.77
C PRO A 51 41.99 33.20 8.70
N GLU A 52 41.66 31.94 8.44
CA GLU A 52 42.62 30.92 8.02
C GLU A 52 42.76 30.92 6.49
N THR A 53 44.01 30.94 6.02
CA THR A 53 44.38 30.85 4.60
C THR A 53 44.47 29.38 4.21
N THR A 54 43.51 28.88 3.43
CA THR A 54 43.50 27.51 2.91
C THR A 54 44.11 27.47 1.51
N VAL A 55 45.22 26.74 1.38
CA VAL A 55 45.87 26.41 0.11
C VAL A 55 44.94 25.51 -0.71
N GLY A 56 44.62 25.91 -1.95
CA GLY A 56 43.68 25.19 -2.82
C GLY A 56 44.23 23.86 -3.33
N GLU A 57 43.52 22.77 -3.01
CA GLU A 57 43.71 21.44 -3.59
C GLU A 57 43.15 21.43 -5.04
N PRO A 58 43.78 20.71 -6.00
CA PRO A 58 43.29 20.66 -7.37
C PRO A 58 41.96 19.89 -7.44
N THR A 59 40.86 20.63 -7.60
CA THR A 59 39.53 20.06 -7.86
C THR A 59 39.53 19.34 -9.20
N THR A 60 39.48 18.00 -9.16
CA THR A 60 39.25 17.17 -10.34
C THR A 60 37.76 17.19 -10.64
N THR A 61 37.34 17.98 -11.64
CA THR A 61 35.94 18.04 -12.07
C THR A 61 35.58 16.75 -12.80
N THR A 62 35.02 15.77 -12.06
CA THR A 62 34.40 14.60 -12.68
C THR A 62 33.05 15.05 -13.25
N THR A 63 32.92 15.10 -14.57
CA THR A 63 31.63 15.32 -15.23
C THR A 63 30.77 14.07 -15.06
N THR A 64 29.91 14.06 -14.04
CA THR A 64 28.92 13.01 -13.83
C THR A 64 27.83 13.11 -14.89
N LEU A 65 27.70 12.10 -15.75
CA LEU A 65 26.58 11.98 -16.68
C LEU A 65 25.26 11.90 -15.89
N PRO A 66 24.17 12.52 -16.38
CA PRO A 66 22.89 12.44 -15.71
C PRO A 66 22.40 10.97 -15.63
N PRO A 67 21.76 10.56 -14.53
CA PRO A 67 21.24 9.20 -14.40
C PRO A 67 20.08 8.96 -15.37
N ILE A 68 20.01 7.75 -15.94
CA ILE A 68 18.85 7.28 -16.70
C ILE A 68 17.77 6.90 -15.68
N LEU A 69 16.52 7.34 -15.90
CA LEU A 69 15.40 7.09 -14.98
C LEU A 69 14.38 6.13 -15.60
N ALA A 70 13.80 5.26 -14.77
CA ALA A 70 12.69 4.40 -15.16
C ALA A 70 11.42 5.24 -15.40
N PRO A 71 10.70 5.04 -16.52
CA PRO A 71 9.56 5.90 -16.89
C PRO A 71 8.41 5.93 -15.89
N LEU A 72 8.09 4.80 -15.24
CA LEU A 72 6.94 4.70 -14.33
C LEU A 72 7.26 5.04 -12.87
N THR A 73 8.51 4.85 -12.45
CA THR A 73 8.91 5.04 -11.03
C THR A 73 9.78 6.28 -10.82
N GLY A 74 10.41 6.81 -11.86
CA GLY A 74 11.38 7.90 -11.77
C GLY A 74 12.68 7.52 -11.05
N LEU A 75 12.91 6.24 -10.77
CA LEU A 75 14.11 5.75 -10.09
C LEU A 75 15.28 5.53 -11.07
N PRO A 76 16.54 5.70 -10.64
CA PRO A 76 17.70 5.49 -11.49
C PRO A 76 17.84 4.02 -11.90
N VAL A 77 18.12 3.80 -13.19
CA VAL A 77 18.35 2.48 -13.80
C VAL A 77 19.67 2.45 -14.57
N GLY A 78 20.26 1.26 -14.69
CA GLY A 78 21.54 1.08 -15.38
C GLY A 78 21.46 1.19 -16.91
N ALA A 79 20.26 1.04 -17.47
CA ALA A 79 19.98 1.13 -18.89
C ALA A 79 18.51 1.53 -19.12
N GLU A 80 18.20 2.02 -20.32
CA GLU A 80 16.84 2.37 -20.71
C GLU A 80 15.94 1.13 -20.76
N VAL A 81 14.71 1.25 -20.23
CA VAL A 81 13.71 0.19 -20.24
C VAL A 81 12.89 0.30 -21.51
N MET A 82 13.14 -0.60 -22.47
CA MET A 82 12.58 -0.56 -23.84
C MET A 82 11.40 -1.51 -24.09
N ARG A 83 10.88 -2.16 -23.04
CA ARG A 83 9.79 -3.13 -23.16
C ARG A 83 8.43 -2.50 -22.87
N PRO A 84 7.32 -3.02 -23.40
CA PRO A 84 6.00 -2.62 -22.93
C PRO A 84 5.79 -2.95 -21.45
N ALA A 85 4.94 -2.17 -20.79
CA ALA A 85 4.47 -2.50 -19.44
C ALA A 85 3.62 -3.78 -19.49
N LEU A 86 3.86 -4.70 -18.55
CA LEU A 86 3.06 -5.91 -18.37
C LEU A 86 2.06 -5.66 -17.24
N VAL A 87 0.77 -5.90 -17.47
CA VAL A 87 -0.26 -5.71 -16.44
C VAL A 87 -0.89 -7.03 -16.08
N VAL A 88 -0.68 -7.46 -14.83
CA VAL A 88 -1.21 -8.72 -14.32
C VAL A 88 -2.37 -8.45 -13.38
N LYS A 89 -3.53 -9.03 -13.69
CA LYS A 89 -4.69 -9.00 -12.81
C LYS A 89 -4.56 -10.05 -11.72
N ILE A 90 -4.46 -9.60 -10.47
CA ILE A 90 -4.21 -10.45 -9.29
C ILE A 90 -5.43 -10.45 -8.35
N ASP A 91 -5.75 -11.62 -7.81
CA ASP A 91 -6.84 -11.80 -6.85
C ASP A 91 -6.56 -11.07 -5.53
N ASN A 92 -7.60 -10.46 -4.96
CA ASN A 92 -7.57 -9.94 -3.59
C ASN A 92 -8.66 -10.55 -2.68
N HIS A 93 -9.30 -11.64 -3.11
CA HIS A 93 -10.18 -12.43 -2.27
C HIS A 93 -9.45 -12.89 -0.99
N PRO A 94 -10.08 -12.87 0.21
CA PRO A 94 -9.40 -13.24 1.47
C PRO A 94 -8.70 -14.61 1.45
N LYS A 95 -9.31 -15.60 0.77
CA LYS A 95 -8.75 -16.96 0.58
C LYS A 95 -7.60 -17.06 -0.42
N ALA A 96 -7.35 -16.01 -1.21
CA ALA A 96 -6.30 -15.97 -2.23
C ALA A 96 -5.00 -15.34 -1.70
N ARG A 97 -5.01 -14.85 -0.46
CA ARG A 97 -3.84 -14.24 0.19
C ARG A 97 -2.94 -15.32 0.80
N PRO A 98 -1.61 -15.13 0.80
CA PRO A 98 -0.89 -13.96 0.27
C PRO A 98 -0.74 -13.97 -1.26
N GLN A 99 -0.59 -12.78 -1.85
CA GLN A 99 -0.22 -12.62 -3.25
C GLN A 99 1.29 -12.75 -3.47
N TRP A 100 1.68 -13.09 -4.70
CA TRP A 100 3.06 -13.15 -5.16
C TRP A 100 3.35 -12.02 -6.15
N GLY A 101 4.54 -11.44 -6.04
CA GLY A 101 5.08 -10.47 -6.99
C GLY A 101 4.61 -9.02 -6.85
N LEU A 102 3.64 -8.73 -5.97
CA LEU A 102 3.17 -7.35 -5.75
C LEU A 102 4.28 -6.38 -5.33
N ASN A 103 5.29 -6.87 -4.62
CA ASN A 103 6.44 -6.06 -4.17
C ASN A 103 7.44 -5.73 -5.28
N GLN A 104 7.32 -6.36 -6.45
CA GLN A 104 8.17 -6.09 -7.63
C GLN A 104 7.46 -5.19 -8.66
N ALA A 105 6.16 -4.92 -8.48
CA ALA A 105 5.39 -4.07 -9.38
C ALA A 105 5.80 -2.60 -9.22
N ASP A 106 5.84 -1.87 -10.33
CA ASP A 106 6.09 -0.43 -10.32
C ASP A 106 4.85 0.34 -9.84
N ILE A 107 3.66 -0.13 -10.26
CA ILE A 107 2.37 0.45 -9.90
C ILE A 107 1.39 -0.67 -9.56
N VAL A 108 0.60 -0.50 -8.50
CA VAL A 108 -0.49 -1.41 -8.16
C VAL A 108 -1.78 -0.61 -8.04
N PHE A 109 -2.74 -0.91 -8.90
CA PHE A 109 -4.09 -0.38 -8.77
C PHE A 109 -4.95 -1.37 -8.00
N GLU A 110 -5.72 -0.89 -7.03
CA GLU A 110 -6.79 -1.65 -6.40
C GLU A 110 -8.13 -1.21 -6.99
N GLU A 111 -8.75 -2.10 -7.75
CA GLU A 111 -10.02 -1.81 -8.42
C GLU A 111 -11.16 -2.51 -7.70
N ASN A 112 -12.25 -1.79 -7.45
CA ASN A 112 -13.48 -2.40 -7.00
C ASN A 112 -14.12 -3.16 -8.16
N VAL A 113 -14.32 -4.46 -7.97
CA VAL A 113 -14.91 -5.30 -8.99
C VAL A 113 -16.01 -6.15 -8.35
N GLU A 114 -17.26 -5.77 -8.62
CA GLU A 114 -18.47 -6.34 -8.02
C GLU A 114 -18.60 -6.01 -6.53
N MET A 115 -18.17 -6.93 -5.65
CA MET A 115 -18.32 -6.85 -4.20
C MET A 115 -16.97 -7.04 -3.47
N LEU A 116 -15.88 -7.19 -4.23
CA LEU A 116 -14.52 -7.37 -3.73
C LEU A 116 -13.54 -6.61 -4.62
N THR A 117 -12.36 -6.31 -4.10
CA THR A 117 -11.33 -5.67 -4.91
C THR A 117 -10.46 -6.70 -5.63
N ARG A 118 -9.82 -6.26 -6.71
CA ARG A 118 -8.79 -7.01 -7.46
C ARG A 118 -7.64 -6.05 -7.74
N PHE A 119 -6.42 -6.56 -7.80
CA PHE A 119 -5.25 -5.74 -8.13
C PHE A 119 -4.94 -5.81 -9.62
N ALA A 120 -4.58 -4.68 -10.22
CA ALA A 120 -3.87 -4.64 -11.49
C ALA A 120 -2.43 -4.18 -11.20
N ALA A 121 -1.50 -5.14 -11.26
CA ALA A 121 -0.09 -4.90 -10.99
C ALA A 121 0.66 -4.66 -12.30
N VAL A 122 1.32 -3.50 -12.41
CA VAL A 122 2.07 -3.05 -13.58
C VAL A 122 3.56 -3.31 -13.36
N PHE A 123 4.18 -4.03 -14.29
CA PHE A 123 5.59 -4.38 -14.30
C PHE A 123 6.26 -3.80 -15.54
N HIS A 124 7.20 -2.89 -15.37
CA HIS A 124 7.97 -2.25 -16.43
C HIS A 124 9.46 -2.26 -16.12
N THR A 125 9.88 -1.87 -14.91
CA THR A 125 11.29 -1.86 -14.51
C THR A 125 11.80 -3.27 -14.22
N ASN A 126 11.05 -4.04 -13.43
CA ASN A 126 11.41 -5.38 -12.99
C ASN A 126 10.30 -6.37 -13.33
N ASP A 127 10.67 -7.63 -13.51
CA ASP A 127 9.72 -8.74 -13.65
C ASP A 127 9.56 -9.47 -12.32
N SER A 128 8.55 -10.34 -12.25
CA SER A 128 8.32 -11.18 -11.09
C SER A 128 7.99 -12.61 -11.49
N ASP A 129 8.70 -13.56 -10.88
CA ASP A 129 8.41 -14.99 -10.96
C ASP A 129 8.54 -15.60 -9.55
N PRO A 130 7.44 -16.05 -8.91
CA PRO A 130 6.07 -16.12 -9.42
C PRO A 130 5.27 -14.81 -9.26
N VAL A 131 4.21 -14.65 -10.08
CA VAL A 131 3.20 -13.58 -9.96
C VAL A 131 1.78 -14.17 -9.87
N GLY A 132 0.95 -13.71 -8.93
CA GLY A 132 -0.44 -14.17 -8.80
C GLY A 132 -1.00 -14.11 -7.37
N PRO A 133 -2.14 -14.77 -7.09
CA PRO A 133 -2.96 -15.59 -7.99
C PRO A 133 -3.61 -14.79 -9.13
N ILE A 134 -3.51 -15.28 -10.37
CA ILE A 134 -4.06 -14.59 -11.56
C ILE A 134 -5.59 -14.69 -11.59
N ARG A 135 -6.25 -13.61 -12.04
CA ARG A 135 -7.69 -13.55 -12.27
C ARG A 135 -8.03 -12.98 -13.65
N SER A 136 -9.27 -13.20 -14.07
CA SER A 136 -9.80 -12.63 -15.30
C SER A 136 -9.82 -11.11 -15.23
N GLY A 137 -9.38 -10.48 -16.32
CA GLY A 137 -9.62 -9.05 -16.55
C GLY A 137 -11.11 -8.74 -16.72
N ARG A 138 -11.46 -7.48 -16.56
CA ARG A 138 -12.80 -6.92 -16.77
C ARG A 138 -12.77 -5.84 -17.83
N LYS A 139 -13.94 -5.50 -18.35
CA LYS A 139 -14.07 -4.47 -19.38
C LYS A 139 -13.52 -3.10 -18.94
N GLN A 140 -13.71 -2.74 -17.66
CA GLN A 140 -13.18 -1.50 -17.10
C GLN A 140 -11.64 -1.44 -17.08
N ASP A 141 -10.97 -2.60 -17.12
CA ASP A 141 -9.51 -2.65 -17.14
C ASP A 141 -8.96 -2.02 -18.44
N VAL A 142 -9.74 -2.00 -19.53
CA VAL A 142 -9.34 -1.37 -20.79
C VAL A 142 -9.02 0.11 -20.59
N ASP A 143 -9.89 0.83 -19.88
CA ASP A 143 -9.71 2.27 -19.61
C ASP A 143 -8.41 2.52 -18.80
N LEU A 144 -8.04 1.60 -17.91
CA LEU A 144 -6.79 1.65 -17.16
C LEU A 144 -5.57 1.40 -18.07
N LEU A 145 -5.66 0.37 -18.91
CA LEU A 145 -4.57 -0.07 -19.79
C LEU A 145 -4.24 0.94 -20.90
N GLU A 146 -5.22 1.73 -21.36
CA GLU A 146 -5.03 2.77 -22.38
C GLU A 146 -3.96 3.81 -21.97
N SER A 147 -3.75 4.03 -20.68
CA SER A 147 -2.74 4.96 -20.17
C SER A 147 -1.28 4.51 -20.34
N PHE A 148 -1.04 3.22 -20.63
CA PHE A 148 0.30 2.61 -20.66
C PHE A 148 0.88 2.41 -22.06
N ASN A 149 0.34 3.06 -23.09
CA ASN A 149 0.88 3.08 -24.45
C ASN A 149 1.19 1.66 -25.00
N ALA A 150 0.15 0.82 -25.07
CA ALA A 150 0.16 -0.60 -25.50
C ALA A 150 0.80 -1.60 -24.50
N PRO A 151 0.20 -1.77 -23.30
CA PRO A 151 0.65 -2.79 -22.35
C PRO A 151 0.32 -4.22 -22.78
N LEU A 152 1.03 -5.19 -22.19
CA LEU A 152 0.82 -6.64 -22.31
C LEU A 152 -0.12 -7.17 -21.22
#